data_AF-A0A1M6UI14-F1
#
_entry.id   AF-A0A1M6UI14-F1
#
_cell.length_a   1.000
_cell.length_b   1.000
_cell.length_c   1.000
_cell.angle_alpha   90.00
_cell.angle_beta   90.00
_cell.angle_gamma   90.00
#
_symmetry.space_group_name_H-M   'P 1'
#
loop_
_entity.id
_entity.type
_entity.pdbx_description
1 polymer ?
#
loop_
_entity_poly.entity_id
_entity_poly.type
_entity_poly.pdbx_seq_one_letter_code
_entity_poly.pdbx_strand_id
1 'polypeptide(L)'
;MGCLEFRNAISARLDGEASPAEAAAVDAHLETCADCAEFADRAARVNRLLRTRPAEPGPDLIDTVLAAAGPAPRRRLHPAPLRIALGAIGFGQFALAVSGIVAAGHHAGADEDRLAGAGLAHLTHESAAWNLALAIGFLWVATGTGRPSGLVPLLSGFVGVLTVLSVLDAARGGVEPGRLVAHSLVVAGLVLLLLLQRATRGGDGDELGFHRSGTGRATDAGGRRDPGASPAGGSSPGGRDTLPRITPTANVIAVTAGSAPSGRERNGCPATA
;
A
#
# COMPACT_ATOMS: atom_id res chain seq x y z
N MET A 1 -14.68 -24.20 1.96
CA MET A 1 -13.25 -23.97 1.68
C MET A 1 -12.43 -24.89 2.56
N GLY A 2 -11.39 -25.52 2.00
CA GLY A 2 -10.49 -26.38 2.77
C GLY A 2 -9.39 -25.60 3.48
N CYS A 3 -8.71 -26.21 4.47
CA CYS A 3 -7.60 -25.56 5.19
C CYS A 3 -6.48 -25.08 4.25
N LEU A 4 -6.27 -25.73 3.11
CA LEU A 4 -5.30 -25.30 2.10
C LEU A 4 -5.67 -23.94 1.50
N GLU A 5 -6.94 -23.73 1.17
CA GLU A 5 -7.44 -22.45 0.63
C GLU A 5 -7.32 -21.33 1.68
N PHE A 6 -7.63 -21.63 2.95
CA PHE A 6 -7.41 -20.67 4.02
C PHE A 6 -5.94 -20.35 4.25
N ARG A 7 -5.01 -21.31 4.10
CA ARG A 7 -3.57 -21.02 4.16
C ARG A 7 -3.13 -20.09 3.02
N ASN A 8 -3.66 -20.28 1.81
CA ASN A 8 -3.42 -19.36 0.70
C ASN A 8 -3.98 -17.96 1.00
N ALA A 9 -5.20 -17.87 1.53
CA ALA A 9 -5.81 -16.59 1.91
C ALA A 9 -5.05 -15.89 3.07
N ILE A 10 -4.53 -16.64 4.04
CA ILE A 10 -3.65 -16.13 5.09
C ILE A 10 -2.36 -15.56 4.50
N SER A 11 -1.77 -16.23 3.51
CA SER A 11 -0.59 -15.71 2.79
C SER A 11 -0.92 -14.41 2.06
N ALA A 12 -1.98 -14.38 1.26
CA ALA A 12 -2.45 -13.18 0.55
C ALA A 12 -2.72 -12.02 1.51
N ARG A 13 -3.25 -12.30 2.71
CA ARG A 13 -3.44 -11.30 3.76
C ARG A 13 -2.12 -10.74 4.29
N LEU A 14 -1.11 -11.58 4.50
CA LEU A 14 0.23 -11.14 4.93
C LEU A 14 0.97 -10.30 3.87
N ASP A 15 0.60 -10.46 2.60
CA ASP A 15 1.12 -9.68 1.47
C ASP A 15 0.29 -8.42 1.17
N GLY A 16 -0.87 -8.26 1.80
CA GLY A 16 -1.78 -7.12 1.60
C GLY A 16 -2.65 -7.23 0.34
N GLU A 17 -2.79 -8.44 -0.20
CA GLU A 17 -3.53 -8.78 -1.42
C GLU A 17 -4.93 -9.35 -1.14
N ALA A 18 -5.23 -9.74 0.10
CA ALA A 18 -6.56 -10.24 0.48
C ALA A 18 -7.65 -9.16 0.37
N SER A 19 -8.79 -9.52 -0.21
CA SER A 19 -10.00 -8.69 -0.20
C SER A 19 -10.62 -8.64 1.21
N PRO A 20 -11.48 -7.63 1.50
CA PRO A 20 -12.16 -7.54 2.80
C PRO A 20 -13.01 -8.77 3.14
N ALA A 21 -13.64 -9.38 2.13
CA ALA A 21 -14.45 -10.58 2.30
C ALA A 21 -13.59 -11.80 2.65
N GLU A 22 -12.44 -11.97 2.00
CA GLU A 22 -11.49 -13.04 2.31
C GLU A 22 -10.87 -12.86 3.70
N ALA A 23 -10.56 -11.63 4.10
CA ALA A 23 -10.04 -11.33 5.43
C ALA A 23 -11.02 -11.75 6.54
N ALA A 24 -12.29 -11.37 6.40
CA ALA A 24 -13.35 -11.75 7.35
C ALA A 24 -13.57 -13.27 7.40
N ALA A 25 -13.52 -13.95 6.24
CA ALA A 25 -13.63 -15.40 6.18
C ALA A 25 -12.45 -16.11 6.86
N VAL A 26 -11.23 -15.58 6.70
CA VAL A 26 -10.04 -16.09 7.40
C VAL A 26 -10.21 -15.92 8.91
N ASP A 27 -10.66 -14.77 9.39
CA ASP A 27 -10.85 -14.54 10.84
C ASP A 27 -11.82 -15.56 11.46
N ALA A 28 -12.98 -15.76 10.83
CA ALA A 28 -13.94 -16.77 11.26
C ALA A 28 -13.36 -18.21 11.27
N HIS A 29 -12.48 -18.54 10.31
CA HIS A 29 -11.85 -19.85 10.27
C HIS A 29 -10.78 -20.01 11.37
N LEU A 30 -10.03 -18.96 11.71
CA LEU A 30 -9.02 -19.02 12.76
C LEU A 30 -9.61 -19.22 14.16
N GLU A 31 -10.86 -18.80 14.38
CA GLU A 31 -11.60 -19.08 15.62
C GLU A 31 -11.94 -20.57 15.80
N THR A 32 -12.02 -21.32 14.70
CA THR A 32 -12.52 -22.71 14.70
C THR A 32 -11.44 -23.75 14.35
N CYS A 33 -10.31 -23.33 13.75
CA CYS A 33 -9.25 -24.24 13.31
C CYS A 33 -7.88 -23.89 13.94
N ALA A 34 -7.47 -24.68 14.94
CA ALA A 34 -6.20 -24.51 15.64
C ALA A 34 -4.97 -24.66 14.70
N ASP A 35 -5.02 -25.58 13.74
CA ASP A 35 -3.92 -25.80 12.79
C ASP A 35 -3.68 -24.59 11.89
N CYS A 36 -4.75 -23.91 11.49
CA CYS A 36 -4.68 -22.68 10.69
C CYS A 36 -4.27 -21.48 11.54
N ALA A 37 -4.70 -21.40 12.80
CA ALA A 37 -4.23 -20.39 13.76
C ALA A 37 -2.72 -20.49 13.99
N GLU A 38 -2.21 -21.69 14.25
CA GLU A 38 -0.79 -21.93 14.43
C GLU A 38 0.03 -21.64 13.15
N PHE A 39 -0.52 -21.98 11.99
CA PHE A 39 0.07 -21.60 10.69
C PHE A 39 0.17 -20.08 10.54
N ALA A 40 -0.91 -19.34 10.83
CA ALA A 40 -0.94 -17.89 10.71
C ALA A 40 0.12 -17.22 11.60
N ASP A 41 0.28 -17.69 12.85
CA ASP A 41 1.30 -17.17 13.77
C ASP A 41 2.73 -17.40 13.29
N ARG A 42 3.02 -18.62 12.80
CA ARG A 42 4.33 -18.94 12.22
C ARG A 42 4.61 -18.11 10.98
N ALA A 43 3.64 -18.00 10.07
CA ALA A 43 3.78 -17.22 8.85
C ALA A 43 3.99 -15.73 9.15
N ALA A 44 3.25 -15.17 10.11
CA ALA A 44 3.42 -13.78 10.54
C ALA A 44 4.80 -13.53 11.17
N ARG A 45 5.33 -14.50 11.93
CA ARG A 45 6.69 -14.42 12.51
C ARG A 45 7.76 -14.40 11.44
N VAL A 46 7.68 -15.30 10.45
CA VAL A 46 8.62 -15.34 9.32
C VAL A 46 8.53 -14.06 8.49
N ASN A 47 7.32 -13.60 8.17
CA ASN A 47 7.12 -12.36 7.40
C ASN A 47 7.75 -11.14 8.11
N ARG A 48 7.61 -11.05 9.44
CA ARG A 48 8.29 -10.01 10.23
C ARG A 48 9.80 -10.09 10.10
N LEU A 49 10.38 -11.28 10.32
CA LEU A 49 11.84 -11.47 10.25
C LEU A 49 12.41 -11.13 8.87
N LEU A 50 11.69 -11.44 7.79
CA LEU A 50 12.11 -11.11 6.43
C LEU A 50 12.01 -9.61 6.12
N ARG A 51 11.04 -8.91 6.71
CA ARG A 51 10.82 -7.47 6.48
C ARG A 51 11.68 -6.58 7.37
N THR A 52 12.09 -7.07 8.54
CA THR A 52 12.93 -6.31 9.47
C THR A 52 14.38 -6.67 9.29
N ARG A 53 15.17 -5.73 8.77
CA ARG A 53 16.63 -5.74 8.88
C ARG A 53 17.03 -4.78 10.00
N PRO A 54 18.06 -5.08 10.81
CA PRO A 54 18.66 -4.09 11.70
C PRO A 54 18.96 -2.82 10.89
N ALA A 55 18.47 -1.67 11.38
CA ALA A 55 18.81 -0.40 10.77
C ALA A 55 20.32 -0.20 10.89
N GLU A 56 20.97 0.17 9.79
CA GLU A 56 22.37 0.58 9.85
C GLU A 56 22.47 1.81 10.76
N PRO A 57 23.46 1.90 11.66
CA PRO A 57 23.65 3.09 12.48
C PRO A 57 23.79 4.32 11.59
N GLY A 58 22.84 5.25 11.70
CA GLY A 58 22.78 6.47 10.92
C GLY A 58 22.46 7.67 11.80
N PRO A 59 22.68 8.91 11.32
CA PRO A 59 22.27 10.09 12.05
C PRO A 59 20.76 10.06 12.31
N ASP A 60 20.34 10.60 13.47
CA ASP A 60 18.93 10.75 13.76
C ASP A 60 18.35 11.83 12.84
N LEU A 61 17.54 11.39 11.88
CA LEU A 61 16.90 12.26 10.89
C LEU A 61 15.46 12.61 11.28
N ILE A 62 14.98 12.21 12.46
CA ILE A 62 13.57 12.41 12.87
C ILE A 62 13.18 13.89 12.72
N ASP A 63 13.94 14.81 13.31
CA ASP A 63 13.64 16.24 13.25
C ASP A 63 13.74 16.80 11.82
N THR A 64 14.70 16.30 11.03
CA THR A 64 14.88 16.73 9.63
C THR A 64 13.70 16.28 8.76
N VAL A 65 13.24 15.04 8.96
CA VAL A 65 12.10 14.47 8.24
C VAL A 65 10.80 15.15 8.67
N LEU A 66 10.60 15.38 9.97
CA LEU A 66 9.42 16.08 10.48
C LEU A 66 9.37 17.53 10.01
N ALA A 67 10.52 18.21 9.96
CA ALA A 67 10.61 19.56 9.39
C ALA A 67 10.32 19.58 7.89
N ALA A 68 10.80 18.59 7.13
CA ALA A 68 10.55 18.46 5.70
C ALA A 68 9.10 18.05 5.36
N ALA A 69 8.45 17.28 6.23
CA ALA A 69 7.06 16.84 6.05
C ALA A 69 6.06 18.01 6.13
N GLY A 70 6.42 19.08 6.84
CA GLY A 70 5.56 20.25 7.06
C GLY A 70 4.31 19.92 7.91
N PRO A 71 3.54 20.93 8.34
CA PRO A 71 2.29 20.70 9.04
C PRO A 71 1.31 19.95 8.14
N ALA A 72 0.72 18.87 8.65
CA ALA A 72 -0.31 18.11 7.93
C ALA A 72 -1.41 19.08 7.45
N PRO A 73 -1.80 19.02 6.16
CA PRO A 73 -2.79 19.94 5.63
C PRO A 73 -4.10 19.80 6.41
N ARG A 74 -4.52 20.89 7.07
CA ARG A 74 -5.68 20.95 7.98
C ARG A 74 -7.04 20.70 7.30
N ARG A 75 -7.08 20.55 5.98
CA ARG A 75 -8.27 20.13 5.24
C ARG A 75 -8.13 18.65 4.89
N ARG A 76 -8.79 17.79 5.67
CA ARG A 76 -9.10 16.42 5.25
C ARG A 76 -9.92 16.54 3.96
N LEU A 77 -9.31 16.30 2.80
CA LEU A 77 -10.07 16.16 1.57
C LEU A 77 -10.83 14.83 1.69
N HIS A 78 -12.16 14.89 1.71
CA HIS A 78 -12.96 13.68 1.55
C HIS A 78 -12.63 13.08 0.17
N PRO A 79 -12.29 11.78 0.07
CA PRO A 79 -11.92 11.17 -1.21
C PRO A 79 -13.11 11.02 -2.18
N ALA A 80 -14.34 11.12 -1.67
CA ALA A 80 -15.57 10.97 -2.47
C ALA A 80 -15.70 11.98 -3.63
N PRO A 81 -15.66 13.31 -3.42
CA PRO A 81 -15.73 14.27 -4.53
C PRO A 81 -14.61 14.08 -5.55
N LEU A 82 -13.43 13.68 -5.09
CA LEU A 82 -12.27 13.45 -5.94
C LEU A 82 -12.44 12.22 -6.83
N ARG A 83 -13.03 11.15 -6.29
CA ARG A 83 -13.40 9.95 -7.07
C ARG A 83 -14.52 10.26 -8.07
N ILE A 84 -15.51 11.07 -7.70
CA ILE A 84 -16.57 11.51 -8.63
C ILE A 84 -15.96 12.32 -9.78
N ALA A 85 -15.10 13.29 -9.48
CA ALA A 85 -14.39 14.07 -10.49
C ALA A 85 -13.52 13.17 -11.39
N LEU A 86 -12.78 12.23 -10.82
CA LEU A 86 -11.98 11.28 -11.58
C LEU A 86 -12.85 10.38 -12.48
N GLY A 87 -14.01 9.94 -11.99
CA GLY A 87 -14.99 9.21 -12.78
C GLY A 87 -15.54 10.03 -13.95
N ALA A 88 -15.82 11.32 -13.74
CA ALA A 88 -16.26 12.22 -14.81
C ALA A 88 -15.17 12.43 -15.87
N ILE A 89 -13.90 12.60 -15.47
CA ILE A 89 -12.75 12.67 -16.39
C ILE A 89 -12.58 11.35 -17.15
N GLY A 90 -12.70 10.21 -16.45
CA GLY A 90 -12.66 8.88 -17.07
C GLY A 90 -13.76 8.69 -18.12
N PHE A 91 -14.99 9.14 -17.82
CA PHE A 91 -16.09 9.12 -18.77
C PHE A 91 -15.84 10.04 -19.98
N GLY A 92 -15.28 11.24 -19.76
CA GLY A 92 -14.86 12.13 -20.85
C GLY A 92 -13.83 11.48 -21.77
N GLN A 93 -12.81 10.82 -21.20
CA GLN A 93 -11.81 10.06 -21.97
C GLN A 93 -12.43 8.89 -22.73
N PHE A 94 -13.40 8.18 -22.13
CA PHE A 94 -14.14 7.12 -22.80
C PHE A 94 -14.92 7.66 -24.01
N ALA A 95 -15.63 8.78 -23.84
CA ALA A 95 -16.38 9.42 -24.91
C ALA A 95 -15.46 9.84 -26.07
N LEU A 96 -14.28 10.41 -25.77
CA LEU A 96 -13.27 10.73 -26.79
C LEU A 96 -12.77 9.49 -27.52
N ALA A 97 -12.46 8.41 -26.80
CA ALA A 97 -12.03 7.15 -27.40
C ALA A 97 -13.09 6.59 -28.36
N VAL A 98 -14.35 6.52 -27.93
CA VAL A 98 -15.47 6.07 -28.76
C VAL A 98 -15.65 6.97 -29.97
N SER A 99 -15.59 8.29 -29.80
CA SER A 99 -15.72 9.23 -30.92
C SER A 99 -14.64 9.03 -31.98
N GLY A 100 -13.39 8.76 -31.56
CA GLY A 100 -12.28 8.48 -32.46
C GLY A 100 -12.46 7.17 -33.24
N ILE A 101 -12.97 6.12 -32.59
CA ILE A 101 -13.28 4.84 -33.23
C ILE A 101 -14.39 5.01 -34.28
N VAL A 102 -15.47 5.70 -33.91
CA VAL A 102 -16.61 5.94 -34.81
C VAL A 102 -16.19 6.79 -36.01
N ALA A 103 -15.44 7.87 -35.77
CA ALA A 103 -14.91 8.71 -36.86
C ALA A 103 -14.01 7.91 -37.82
N ALA A 104 -13.10 7.09 -37.29
CA ALA A 104 -12.26 6.21 -38.11
C ALA A 104 -13.08 5.22 -38.95
N GLY A 105 -14.17 4.67 -38.40
CA GLY A 105 -15.08 3.77 -39.10
C GLY A 105 -15.84 4.43 -40.26
N HIS A 106 -16.20 5.71 -40.14
CA HIS A 106 -16.87 6.46 -41.20
C HIS A 106 -15.94 6.85 -42.36
N HIS A 107 -14.65 7.07 -42.10
CA HIS A 107 -13.66 7.43 -43.12
C HIS A 107 -13.12 6.23 -43.92
N ALA A 108 -13.38 4.99 -43.47
CA ALA A 108 -12.96 3.78 -44.19
C ALA A 108 -13.73 3.53 -45.50
N GLY A 109 -14.81 4.29 -45.77
CA GLY A 109 -15.67 4.13 -46.95
C GLY A 109 -15.45 5.12 -48.11
N ALA A 110 -14.46 6.01 -48.03
CA ALA A 110 -14.14 6.98 -49.09
C ALA A 110 -12.67 6.80 -49.54
N ASP A 111 -12.45 6.27 -50.75
CA ASP A 111 -11.13 6.19 -51.42
C ASP A 111 -10.54 7.61 -51.61
N GLU A 112 -9.24 7.88 -51.61
CA GLU A 112 -8.28 7.56 -52.68
C GLU A 112 -6.82 7.93 -52.25
N ASP A 113 -6.28 7.39 -51.15
CA ASP A 113 -4.81 7.38 -50.90
C ASP A 113 -4.40 6.32 -49.86
N ARG A 114 -4.41 5.05 -50.26
CA ARG A 114 -4.39 3.89 -49.34
C ARG A 114 -3.10 3.75 -48.51
N LEU A 115 -1.97 4.29 -48.97
CA LEU A 115 -0.68 4.22 -48.26
C LEU A 115 -0.54 5.30 -47.18
N ALA A 116 -0.95 6.55 -47.47
CA ALA A 116 -0.99 7.62 -46.48
C ALA A 116 -2.13 7.42 -45.45
N GLY A 117 -3.28 6.91 -45.92
CA GLY A 117 -4.45 6.62 -45.09
C GLY A 117 -4.24 5.46 -44.11
N ALA A 118 -3.48 4.43 -44.48
CA ALA A 118 -3.16 3.32 -43.57
C ALA A 118 -2.35 3.79 -42.35
N GLY A 119 -1.34 4.65 -42.56
CA GLY A 119 -0.55 5.22 -41.47
C GLY A 119 -1.41 6.08 -40.53
N LEU A 120 -2.29 6.92 -41.08
CA LEU A 120 -3.22 7.73 -40.29
C LEU A 120 -4.21 6.85 -39.51
N ALA A 121 -4.77 5.81 -40.13
CA ALA A 121 -5.70 4.88 -39.50
C ALA A 121 -5.05 4.06 -38.38
N HIS A 122 -3.78 3.67 -38.54
CA HIS A 122 -3.02 3.01 -37.48
C HIS A 122 -2.84 3.93 -36.26
N LEU A 123 -2.47 5.20 -36.48
CA LEU A 123 -2.30 6.18 -35.40
C LEU A 123 -3.64 6.53 -34.71
N THR A 124 -4.74 6.58 -35.45
CA THR A 124 -6.07 6.81 -34.84
C THR A 124 -6.53 5.61 -34.02
N HIS A 125 -6.31 4.38 -34.47
CA HIS A 125 -6.61 3.18 -33.69
C HIS A 125 -5.75 3.09 -32.42
N GLU A 126 -4.44 3.35 -32.53
CA GLU A 126 -3.53 3.34 -31.38
C GLU A 126 -3.89 4.43 -30.35
N SER A 127 -4.15 5.65 -30.82
CA SER A 127 -4.57 6.74 -29.94
C SER A 127 -5.94 6.48 -29.30
N ALA A 128 -6.90 5.88 -30.01
CA ALA A 128 -8.18 5.50 -29.44
C ALA A 128 -8.02 4.41 -28.37
N ALA A 129 -7.21 3.39 -28.64
CA ALA A 129 -6.91 2.33 -27.67
C ALA A 129 -6.26 2.89 -26.40
N TRP A 130 -5.32 3.83 -26.56
CA TRP A 130 -4.67 4.50 -25.43
C TRP A 130 -5.66 5.32 -24.59
N ASN A 131 -6.54 6.11 -25.23
CA ASN A 131 -7.56 6.88 -24.52
C ASN A 131 -8.55 5.97 -23.78
N LEU A 132 -8.94 4.85 -24.40
CA LEU A 132 -9.79 3.84 -23.75
C LEU A 132 -9.11 3.21 -22.53
N ALA A 133 -7.82 2.87 -22.63
CA ALA A 133 -7.06 2.32 -21.52
C ALA A 133 -6.98 3.29 -20.33
N LEU A 134 -6.72 4.59 -20.60
CA LEU A 134 -6.73 5.63 -19.57
C LEU A 134 -8.11 5.79 -18.93
N ALA A 135 -9.18 5.78 -19.73
CA ALA A 135 -10.55 5.85 -19.24
C ALA A 135 -10.86 4.70 -18.27
N ILE A 136 -10.51 3.47 -18.64
CA ILE A 136 -10.69 2.27 -17.80
C ILE A 136 -9.90 2.42 -16.49
N GLY A 137 -8.64 2.86 -16.55
CA GLY A 137 -7.82 3.07 -15.36
C GLY A 137 -8.40 4.11 -14.40
N PHE A 138 -8.91 5.24 -14.92
CA PHE A 138 -9.55 6.27 -14.10
C PHE A 138 -10.87 5.79 -13.49
N LEU A 139 -11.71 5.12 -14.27
CA LEU A 139 -12.98 4.56 -13.78
C LEU A 139 -12.74 3.49 -12.70
N TRP A 140 -11.73 2.63 -12.89
CA TRP A 140 -11.34 1.61 -11.90
C TRP A 140 -10.87 2.22 -10.57
N VAL A 141 -10.10 3.32 -10.60
CA VAL A 141 -9.71 4.01 -9.36
C VAL A 141 -10.91 4.75 -8.75
N ALA A 142 -11.83 5.26 -9.57
CA ALA A 142 -13.02 5.97 -9.12
C ALA A 142 -13.99 5.10 -8.30
N THR A 143 -14.07 3.78 -8.54
CA THR A 143 -14.90 2.85 -7.73
C THR A 143 -14.42 2.75 -6.28
N GLY A 144 -13.18 3.15 -5.99
CA GLY A 144 -12.56 3.04 -4.67
C GLY A 144 -11.93 1.68 -4.37
N THR A 145 -12.04 0.69 -5.28
CA THR A 145 -11.35 -0.61 -5.16
C THR A 145 -9.91 -0.55 -5.66
N GLY A 146 -9.61 0.33 -6.63
CA GLY A 146 -8.28 0.52 -7.18
C GLY A 146 -7.38 1.44 -6.35
N ARG A 147 -6.11 1.05 -6.18
CA ARG A 147 -5.07 1.93 -5.60
C ARG A 147 -4.45 2.82 -6.69
N PRO A 148 -4.32 4.15 -6.49
CA PRO A 148 -3.74 5.05 -7.49
C PRO A 148 -2.23 4.83 -7.71
N SER A 149 -1.55 4.09 -6.84
CA SER A 149 -0.09 3.96 -6.82
C SER A 149 0.52 3.38 -8.10
N GLY A 150 -0.15 2.47 -8.79
CA GLY A 150 0.34 1.89 -10.05
C GLY A 150 0.24 2.84 -11.24
N LEU A 151 -0.83 3.64 -11.29
CA LEU A 151 -1.12 4.56 -12.40
C LEU A 151 -0.27 5.83 -12.36
N VAL A 152 0.03 6.34 -11.15
CA VAL A 152 0.75 7.62 -10.98
C VAL A 152 2.11 7.67 -11.71
N PRO A 153 3.07 6.73 -11.53
CA PRO A 153 4.38 6.83 -12.18
C PRO A 153 4.27 6.71 -13.71
N LEU A 154 3.40 5.80 -14.19
CA LEU A 154 3.14 5.61 -15.63
C LEU A 154 2.59 6.90 -16.26
N LEU A 155 1.52 7.46 -15.69
CA LEU A 155 0.91 8.70 -16.20
C LEU A 155 1.83 9.90 -16.04
N SER A 156 2.64 9.96 -14.98
CA SER A 156 3.60 11.07 -14.80
C SER A 156 4.64 11.09 -15.92
N GLY A 157 5.21 9.93 -16.28
CA GLY A 157 6.13 9.83 -17.42
C GLY A 157 5.46 10.23 -18.73
N PHE A 158 4.26 9.69 -18.99
CA PHE A 158 3.47 10.02 -20.19
C PHE A 158 3.16 11.51 -20.28
N VAL A 159 2.58 12.11 -19.22
CA VAL A 159 2.23 13.54 -19.19
C VAL A 159 3.47 14.43 -19.28
N GLY A 160 4.59 14.04 -18.67
CA GLY A 160 5.84 14.78 -18.78
C GLY A 160 6.32 14.90 -20.23
N VAL A 161 6.40 13.78 -20.94
CA VAL A 161 6.76 13.77 -22.37
C VAL A 161 5.72 14.54 -23.20
N LEU A 162 4.43 14.29 -22.96
CA LEU A 162 3.33 14.96 -23.66
C LEU A 162 3.37 16.49 -23.51
N THR A 163 3.74 16.97 -22.32
CA THR A 163 3.88 18.40 -22.02
C THR A 163 5.02 19.01 -22.83
N VAL A 164 6.18 18.35 -22.87
CA VAL A 164 7.33 18.80 -23.67
C VAL A 164 6.96 18.89 -25.16
N LEU A 165 6.35 17.84 -25.70
CA LEU A 165 5.93 17.82 -27.10
C LEU A 165 4.88 18.90 -27.40
N SER A 166 3.89 19.08 -26.51
CA SER A 166 2.85 20.10 -26.68
C SER A 166 3.42 21.53 -26.68
N VAL A 167 4.43 21.79 -25.83
CA VAL A 167 5.12 23.10 -25.81
C VAL A 167 5.89 23.32 -27.11
N LEU A 168 6.55 22.28 -27.64
CA LEU A 168 7.27 22.38 -28.92
C LEU A 168 6.31 22.65 -30.09
N ASP A 169 5.16 21.98 -30.13
CA ASP A 169 4.14 22.20 -31.16
C ASP A 169 3.54 23.60 -31.08
N ALA A 170 3.24 24.08 -29.86
CA ALA A 170 2.79 25.45 -29.62
C ALA A 170 3.83 26.50 -30.03
N ALA A 171 5.11 26.27 -29.75
CA ALA A 171 6.21 27.15 -30.18
C ALA A 171 6.37 27.19 -31.71
N ARG A 172 5.93 26.15 -32.42
CA ARG A 172 5.91 26.07 -33.88
C ARG A 172 4.60 26.60 -34.49
N GLY A 173 3.68 27.10 -33.67
CA GLY A 173 2.39 27.63 -34.11
C GLY A 173 1.34 26.57 -34.46
N GLY A 174 1.61 25.28 -34.18
CA GLY A 174 0.68 24.20 -34.45
C GLY A 174 -0.01 23.75 -33.17
N VAL A 175 -1.25 24.18 -32.92
CA VAL A 175 -2.05 23.61 -31.82
C VAL A 175 -3.45 23.30 -32.29
N GLU A 176 -3.75 22.02 -32.38
CA GLU A 176 -5.07 21.54 -32.75
C GLU A 176 -5.99 21.56 -31.52
N PRO A 177 -7.15 22.27 -31.55
CA PRO A 177 -8.01 22.44 -30.37
C PRO A 177 -8.49 21.13 -29.77
N GLY A 178 -8.82 20.13 -30.61
CA GLY A 178 -9.24 18.81 -30.13
C GLY A 178 -8.14 18.08 -29.35
N ARG A 179 -6.89 18.29 -29.73
CA ARG A 179 -5.73 17.66 -29.09
C ARG A 179 -5.45 18.28 -27.71
N LEU A 180 -5.60 19.60 -27.60
CA LEU A 180 -5.54 20.34 -26.33
C LEU A 180 -6.56 19.81 -25.31
N VAL A 181 -7.81 19.57 -25.74
CA VAL A 181 -8.86 19.04 -24.86
C VAL A 181 -8.47 17.65 -24.34
N ALA A 182 -8.08 16.73 -25.23
CA ALA A 182 -7.66 15.38 -24.84
C ALA A 182 -6.47 15.42 -23.86
N HIS A 183 -5.45 16.23 -24.15
CA HIS A 183 -4.28 16.38 -23.27
C HIS A 183 -4.67 16.94 -21.90
N SER A 184 -5.56 17.95 -21.86
CA SER A 184 -6.00 18.57 -20.60
C SER A 184 -6.74 17.58 -19.69
N LEU A 185 -7.54 16.67 -20.26
CA LEU A 185 -8.22 15.61 -19.49
C LEU A 185 -7.23 14.65 -18.84
N VAL A 186 -6.16 14.25 -19.55
CA VAL A 186 -5.13 13.37 -18.99
C VAL A 186 -4.36 14.06 -17.87
N VAL A 187 -3.99 15.33 -18.06
CA VAL A 187 -3.33 16.13 -17.02
C VAL A 187 -4.22 16.27 -15.80
N ALA A 188 -5.51 16.58 -15.98
CA ALA A 188 -6.48 16.65 -14.89
C ALA A 188 -6.59 15.31 -14.16
N GLY A 189 -6.69 14.20 -14.89
CA GLY A 189 -6.71 12.85 -14.32
C GLY A 189 -5.48 12.55 -13.45
N LEU A 190 -4.27 12.89 -13.91
CA LEU A 190 -3.04 12.75 -13.13
C LEU A 190 -3.07 13.59 -11.85
N VAL A 191 -3.50 14.85 -11.93
CA VAL A 191 -3.62 15.74 -10.76
C VAL A 191 -4.60 15.14 -9.75
N LEU A 192 -5.75 14.64 -10.18
CA LEU A 192 -6.74 14.03 -9.31
C LEU A 192 -6.20 12.75 -8.64
N LEU A 193 -5.45 11.92 -9.36
CA LEU A 193 -4.77 10.74 -8.80
C LEU A 193 -3.77 11.13 -7.71
N LEU A 194 -2.95 12.18 -7.93
CA LEU A 194 -1.98 12.68 -6.95
C LEU A 194 -2.68 13.24 -5.70
N LEU A 195 -3.78 13.97 -5.88
CA LEU A 195 -4.60 14.48 -4.78
C LEU A 195 -5.23 13.32 -3.98
N LEU A 196 -5.65 12.25 -4.65
CA LEU A 196 -6.30 11.11 -4.01
C LEU A 196 -5.29 10.33 -3.18
N GLN A 197 -4.09 10.16 -3.72
CA GLN A 197 -2.97 9.53 -3.04
C GLN A 197 -2.50 10.32 -1.81
N ARG A 198 -2.62 11.66 -1.81
CA ARG A 198 -2.37 12.49 -0.64
C ARG A 198 -3.49 12.40 0.40
N ALA A 199 -4.75 12.42 -0.05
CA ALA A 199 -5.92 12.35 0.82
C ALA A 199 -5.99 11.03 1.60
N THR A 200 -5.62 9.91 0.98
CA THR A 200 -5.62 8.59 1.65
C THR A 200 -4.47 8.45 2.65
N ARG A 201 -3.25 8.92 2.33
CA ARG A 201 -2.10 8.85 3.25
C ARG A 201 -2.24 9.69 4.52
N GLY A 202 -3.01 10.78 4.46
CA GLY A 202 -3.26 11.64 5.63
C GLY A 202 -4.31 11.10 6.60
N GLY A 203 -5.08 10.06 6.22
CA GLY A 203 -6.07 9.42 7.08
C GLY A 203 -5.45 8.43 8.07
N ASP A 204 -4.52 7.59 7.59
CA ASP A 204 -3.93 6.48 8.36
C ASP A 204 -3.06 6.95 9.55
N GLY A 205 -2.57 8.20 9.53
CA GLY A 205 -1.72 8.74 10.60
C GLY A 205 -2.47 9.18 11.86
N ASP A 206 -3.79 9.35 11.80
CA ASP A 206 -4.59 9.88 12.92
C ASP A 206 -5.13 8.75 13.83
N GLU A 207 -5.39 7.56 13.29
CA GLU A 207 -5.85 6.39 14.07
C GLU A 207 -4.77 5.82 14.99
N LEU A 208 -3.49 5.98 14.65
CA LEU A 208 -2.38 5.53 15.51
C LEU A 208 -2.09 6.47 16.68
N GLY A 209 -2.75 7.63 16.77
CA GLY A 209 -2.53 8.65 17.80
C GLY A 209 -3.38 8.52 19.07
N PHE A 210 -4.42 7.69 19.11
CA PHE A 210 -5.43 7.77 20.18
C PHE A 210 -5.39 6.68 21.27
N HIS A 211 -4.37 5.81 21.32
CA HIS A 211 -4.29 4.74 22.34
C HIS A 211 -3.26 4.94 23.47
N ARG A 212 -2.66 6.13 23.63
CA ARG A 212 -1.81 6.43 24.81
C ARG A 212 -2.53 7.38 25.77
N SER A 213 -3.52 6.88 26.48
CA SER A 213 -4.05 7.54 27.69
C SER A 213 -4.65 6.51 28.64
N GLY A 214 -3.90 6.19 29.70
CA GLY A 214 -4.20 5.20 30.74
C GLY A 214 -2.99 4.29 30.92
N THR A 215 -2.31 4.19 32.06
CA THR A 215 -2.68 4.45 33.45
C THR A 215 -1.37 4.65 34.24
N GLY A 216 -1.32 5.71 35.04
CA GLY A 216 -0.19 6.00 35.93
C GLY A 216 -0.69 6.66 37.21
N ARG A 217 -1.64 6.02 37.89
CA ARG A 217 -2.06 6.43 39.24
C ARG A 217 -0.99 5.95 40.22
N ALA A 218 -0.01 6.81 40.48
CA ALA A 218 0.89 6.63 41.61
C ALA A 218 0.10 6.90 42.90
N THR A 219 -0.18 5.83 43.64
CA THR A 219 -0.62 5.92 45.04
C THR A 219 0.61 6.21 45.89
N ASP A 220 0.74 7.47 46.33
CA ASP A 220 1.68 7.85 47.37
C ASP A 220 1.02 7.55 48.73
N ALA A 221 1.43 6.44 49.36
CA ALA A 221 1.07 6.09 50.72
C ALA A 221 2.19 6.53 51.66
N GLY A 222 2.15 7.80 52.06
CA GLY A 222 3.05 8.36 53.07
C GLY A 222 2.74 7.82 54.48
N GLY A 223 3.40 6.73 54.86
CA GLY A 223 3.45 6.24 56.23
C GLY A 223 4.55 6.95 57.04
N ARG A 224 4.19 7.93 57.87
CA ARG A 224 5.07 8.49 58.91
C ARG A 224 5.23 7.48 60.05
N ARG A 225 6.47 7.15 60.42
CA ARG A 225 6.86 6.68 61.76
C ARG A 225 8.11 7.41 62.23
N ASP A 226 8.08 7.79 63.50
CA ASP A 226 9.07 8.59 64.21
C ASP A 226 10.46 7.95 64.34
N PRO A 227 11.52 8.75 64.55
CA PRO A 227 12.89 8.27 64.71
C PRO A 227 13.22 7.99 66.18
N GLY A 228 13.64 6.75 66.48
CA GLY A 228 14.15 6.35 67.79
C GLY A 228 15.54 5.72 67.69
N ALA A 229 16.52 6.45 68.21
CA ALA A 229 17.79 6.02 68.81
C ALA A 229 18.84 5.23 67.99
N SER A 230 20.09 5.66 68.21
CA SER A 230 21.36 5.22 67.60
C SER A 230 22.11 4.23 68.54
N PRO A 231 23.43 3.93 68.39
CA PRO A 231 23.95 2.74 67.71
C PRO A 231 24.89 1.87 68.58
N ALA A 232 25.19 0.64 68.14
CA ALA A 232 26.41 -0.16 68.39
C ALA A 232 26.13 -1.56 67.82
N GLY A 233 27.00 -2.32 67.15
CA GLY A 233 28.44 -2.35 66.97
C GLY A 233 28.77 -3.84 66.69
N GLY A 234 29.71 -4.16 65.80
CA GLY A 234 30.25 -5.53 65.69
C GLY A 234 30.51 -6.08 64.29
N SER A 235 31.78 -6.03 63.91
CA SER A 235 32.59 -7.08 63.23
C SER A 235 32.07 -7.86 62.00
N SER A 236 32.88 -7.76 60.93
CA SER A 236 33.07 -8.67 59.77
C SER A 236 33.43 -10.13 60.19
N PRO A 237 33.60 -11.14 59.28
CA PRO A 237 33.58 -11.14 57.80
C PRO A 237 32.90 -12.36 57.11
N GLY A 238 32.79 -12.32 55.77
CA GLY A 238 32.86 -13.52 54.92
C GLY A 238 31.60 -13.83 54.08
N GLY A 239 31.72 -13.70 52.76
CA GLY A 239 30.71 -14.17 51.81
C GLY A 239 31.13 -13.87 50.38
N ARG A 240 31.78 -14.85 49.75
CA ARG A 240 32.09 -14.88 48.31
C ARG A 240 30.78 -14.79 47.53
N ASP A 241 30.74 -14.02 46.44
CA ASP A 241 30.02 -14.43 45.24
C ASP A 241 30.56 -13.74 43.98
N THR A 242 31.00 -14.61 43.08
CA THR A 242 31.56 -14.39 41.76
C THR A 242 30.49 -13.99 40.75
N LEU A 243 30.72 -12.91 40.00
CA LEU A 243 29.98 -12.57 38.77
C LEU A 243 30.42 -13.52 37.62
N PRO A 244 29.51 -14.17 36.88
CA PRO A 244 29.84 -14.71 35.58
C PRO A 244 29.62 -13.68 34.47
N ARG A 245 30.70 -13.40 33.74
CA ARG A 245 30.71 -12.82 32.39
C ARG A 245 29.87 -13.69 31.44
N ILE A 246 29.01 -13.04 30.65
CA ILE A 246 28.37 -13.67 29.48
C ILE A 246 29.26 -13.40 28.27
N THR A 247 29.83 -14.46 27.69
CA THR A 247 30.45 -14.46 26.35
C THR A 247 29.41 -14.82 25.29
N PRO A 248 29.48 -14.26 24.07
CA PRO A 248 28.54 -14.58 23.01
C PRO A 248 28.97 -15.86 22.28
N THR A 249 28.18 -16.92 22.34
CA THR A 249 28.31 -18.05 21.42
C THR A 249 27.52 -17.77 20.15
N ALA A 250 28.25 -17.74 19.03
CA ALA A 250 27.68 -17.80 17.69
C ALA A 250 26.90 -19.12 17.54
N ASN A 251 25.63 -19.03 17.17
CA ASN A 251 24.85 -20.20 16.79
C ASN A 251 24.60 -20.17 15.28
N VAL A 252 25.39 -20.96 14.57
CA VAL A 252 25.21 -21.28 13.15
C VAL A 252 24.06 -22.29 13.07
N ILE A 253 22.94 -21.89 12.47
CA ILE A 253 21.83 -22.82 12.19
C ILE A 253 22.24 -23.68 10.99
N ALA A 254 22.59 -24.94 11.25
CA ALA A 254 22.75 -25.96 10.22
C ALA A 254 21.38 -26.34 9.65
N VAL A 255 21.20 -26.13 8.35
CA VAL A 255 20.06 -26.66 7.58
C VAL A 255 20.35 -28.14 7.33
N THR A 256 19.75 -29.03 8.12
CA THR A 256 19.74 -30.46 7.81
C THR A 256 18.61 -30.75 6.83
N ALA A 257 18.99 -31.11 5.60
CA ALA A 257 18.12 -31.79 4.66
C ALA A 257 17.89 -33.24 5.14
N GLY A 258 16.64 -33.69 5.12
CA GLY A 258 16.30 -35.11 5.14
C GLY A 258 15.17 -35.49 6.10
N SER A 259 14.02 -35.86 5.53
CA SER A 259 13.29 -37.13 5.76
C SER A 259 11.78 -36.89 5.70
N ALA A 260 11.15 -37.44 4.65
CA ALA A 260 9.70 -37.53 4.54
C ALA A 260 9.11 -38.37 5.68
N PRO A 261 7.92 -38.01 6.20
CA PRO A 261 7.04 -38.98 6.81
C PRO A 261 5.83 -39.25 5.90
N SER A 262 5.77 -40.50 5.45
CA SER A 262 4.59 -41.38 5.47
C SER A 262 3.29 -40.75 6.00
N GLY A 263 2.24 -40.90 5.17
CA GLY A 263 0.91 -40.38 5.40
C GLY A 263 0.31 -40.73 6.77
N ARG A 264 -0.34 -39.72 7.34
CA ARG A 264 -1.51 -39.91 8.20
C ARG A 264 -2.39 -38.68 8.05
N GLU A 265 -3.36 -38.79 7.15
CA GLU A 265 -4.55 -37.93 7.16
C GLU A 265 -5.18 -38.05 8.55
N ARG A 266 -4.89 -37.08 9.42
CA ARG A 266 -5.70 -36.85 10.62
C ARG A 266 -6.80 -35.88 10.20
N ASN A 267 -7.84 -36.45 9.62
CA ASN A 267 -9.14 -35.82 9.46
C ASN A 267 -9.70 -35.52 10.85
N GLY A 268 -9.44 -34.31 11.33
CA GLY A 268 -9.89 -33.80 12.62
C GLY A 268 -10.33 -32.35 12.51
N CYS A 269 -11.34 -32.07 11.67
CA CYS A 269 -12.08 -30.81 11.77
C CYS A 269 -13.51 -30.98 11.25
N PRO A 270 -14.52 -30.44 11.95
CA PRO A 270 -15.91 -30.60 11.57
C PRO A 270 -16.19 -29.81 10.29
N ALA A 271 -16.74 -30.49 9.29
CA ALA A 271 -17.33 -29.82 8.14
C ALA A 271 -18.54 -29.00 8.63
N THR A 272 -18.40 -27.68 8.67
CA THR A 272 -19.53 -26.76 8.83
C THR A 272 -20.33 -26.76 7.54
N ALA A 273 -21.60 -27.18 7.63
CA ALA A 273 -22.63 -27.02 6.61
C ALA A 273 -23.00 -25.56 6.40
#